data_AF-A0A6F8YM40-F1
#
_entry.id   AF-A0A6F8YM40-F1
#
_cell.length_a   1.000
_cell.length_b   1.000
_cell.length_c   1.000
_cell.angle_alpha   90.00
_cell.angle_beta   90.00
_cell.angle_gamma   90.00
#
_symmetry.space_group_name_H-M   'P 1'
#
loop_
_entity.id
_entity.type
_entity.pdbx_description
1 polymer ?
#
loop_
_entity_poly.entity_id
_entity_poly.type
_entity_poly.pdbx_seq_one_letter_code
_entity_poly.pdbx_strand_id
1 'polypeptide(L)'
;MGPSHRRSRHARLALTVGAAAVALTAAVLLGMSLSDPAQPPSGATHTTAPAPPTPAPQTPAATPSAEAAPLAPPPASTPVTPPTRPPSVREVIAEIDRLIDNGVAEGAIRSDAGQDLDNLVHSLETKLATGPVDLTGPVAELRTKVAQRVLEGSIDRAYGDALDASLARLATAA
;
A
#
# COMPACT_ATOMS: atom_id res chain seq x y z
N MET A 1 -27.45 -45.03 -36.81
CA MET A 1 -26.86 -43.68 -36.60
C MET A 1 -27.16 -43.30 -35.15
N GLY A 2 -26.26 -43.20 -34.18
CA GLY A 2 -24.80 -43.15 -34.10
C GLY A 2 -24.49 -42.27 -32.88
N PRO A 3 -24.15 -42.80 -31.69
CA PRO A 3 -23.98 -42.01 -30.47
C PRO A 3 -22.60 -41.35 -30.40
N SER A 4 -22.57 -40.04 -30.13
CA SER A 4 -21.33 -39.30 -29.84
C SER A 4 -20.97 -39.41 -28.35
N HIS A 5 -20.43 -40.56 -27.96
CA HIS A 5 -19.64 -40.72 -26.73
C HIS A 5 -18.14 -40.50 -27.05
N ARG A 6 -17.60 -39.35 -26.67
CA ARG A 6 -16.14 -39.04 -26.65
C ARG A 6 -15.96 -37.92 -25.61
N ARG A 7 -15.22 -38.02 -24.51
CA ARG A 7 -14.21 -38.98 -24.04
C ARG A 7 -14.24 -38.99 -22.51
N SER A 8 -14.33 -40.17 -21.94
CA SER A 8 -13.83 -40.50 -20.60
C SER A 8 -12.29 -40.58 -20.62
N ARG A 9 -11.67 -40.58 -19.43
CA ARG A 9 -10.24 -40.53 -19.10
C ARG A 9 -9.82 -39.05 -18.94
N HIS A 10 -9.76 -38.46 -17.75
CA HIS A 10 -8.86 -38.83 -16.67
C HIS A 10 -9.51 -38.54 -15.31
N ALA A 11 -9.97 -39.62 -14.67
CA ALA A 11 -10.24 -39.63 -13.25
C ALA A 11 -8.90 -39.51 -12.48
N ARG A 12 -8.92 -38.73 -11.40
CA ARG A 12 -8.18 -38.94 -10.15
C ARG A 12 -6.64 -38.92 -10.20
N LEU A 13 -6.06 -37.80 -9.78
CA LEU A 13 -4.88 -37.73 -8.89
C LEU A 13 -5.12 -36.49 -8.00
N ALA A 14 -5.54 -36.60 -6.73
CA ALA A 14 -4.80 -37.10 -5.56
C ALA A 14 -3.51 -36.32 -5.26
N LEU A 15 -3.65 -35.36 -4.34
CA LEU A 15 -2.76 -35.00 -3.23
C LEU A 15 -1.28 -34.65 -3.52
N THR A 16 -0.91 -33.38 -3.30
CA THR A 16 0.37 -33.02 -2.65
C THR A 16 0.22 -31.76 -1.80
N VAL A 17 0.64 -31.92 -0.54
CA VAL A 17 0.85 -30.89 0.49
C VAL A 17 2.05 -30.01 0.10
N GLY A 18 2.00 -28.73 0.41
CA GLY A 18 3.17 -27.85 0.28
C GLY A 18 2.96 -26.51 0.95
N ALA A 19 3.27 -26.44 2.24
CA ALA A 19 3.46 -25.18 2.94
C ALA A 19 4.61 -24.39 2.27
N ALA A 20 4.38 -23.12 1.96
CA ALA A 20 5.46 -22.19 1.64
C ALA A 20 5.06 -20.78 2.09
N ALA A 21 5.74 -20.35 3.13
CA ALA A 21 5.75 -19.00 3.66
C ALA A 21 6.23 -17.99 2.60
N VAL A 22 5.68 -16.78 2.64
CA VAL A 22 6.37 -15.61 2.08
C VAL A 22 6.36 -14.51 3.14
N ALA A 23 7.55 -14.32 3.72
CA ALA A 23 7.92 -13.23 4.59
C ALA A 23 8.03 -11.92 3.79
N LEU A 24 7.52 -10.82 4.34
CA LEU A 24 7.91 -9.47 3.93
C LEU A 24 8.12 -8.57 5.16
N THR A 25 9.38 -8.62 5.62
CA THR A 25 10.24 -7.48 5.99
C THR A 25 9.67 -6.38 6.89
N ALA A 26 9.83 -6.58 8.20
CA ALA A 26 10.02 -5.47 9.15
C ALA A 26 11.52 -5.13 9.20
N ALA A 27 11.96 -4.13 8.44
CA ALA A 27 13.30 -3.57 8.58
C ALA A 27 13.26 -2.48 9.67
N VAL A 28 13.51 -2.92 10.90
CA VAL A 28 13.91 -2.06 12.02
C VAL A 28 15.29 -1.49 11.72
N LEU A 29 15.43 -0.17 11.78
CA LEU A 29 16.73 0.46 12.02
C LEU A 29 16.61 1.43 13.19
N LEU A 30 16.62 0.85 14.40
CA LEU A 30 17.12 1.51 15.60
C LEU A 30 18.65 1.40 15.59
N GLY A 31 19.32 2.53 15.80
CA GLY A 31 20.76 2.67 15.66
C GLY A 31 21.62 2.18 16.82
N MET A 32 22.93 2.35 16.65
CA MET A 32 23.96 2.65 17.66
C MET A 32 25.31 2.68 16.92
N SER A 33 26.07 3.78 16.94
CA SER A 33 26.90 4.28 18.05
C SER A 33 28.30 3.62 18.06
N LEU A 34 29.29 4.48 17.83
CA LEU A 34 30.66 4.51 18.39
C LEU A 34 31.47 3.20 18.42
N SER A 35 32.58 3.17 17.68
CA SER A 35 33.94 3.37 18.26
C SER A 35 35.02 2.99 17.24
N ASP A 36 35.89 3.96 16.94
CA ASP A 36 37.23 3.77 16.40
C ASP A 36 38.14 3.19 17.51
N PRO A 37 38.94 2.17 17.20
CA PRO A 37 40.29 2.13 17.75
C PRO A 37 41.36 1.81 16.69
N ALA A 38 42.15 2.84 16.37
CA ALA A 38 43.62 2.87 16.34
C ALA A 38 44.41 1.55 16.18
N GLN A 39 45.29 1.47 15.17
CA GLN A 39 46.65 0.90 15.35
C GLN A 39 47.67 1.44 14.29
N PRO A 40 48.98 1.65 14.62
CA PRO A 40 49.87 2.67 14.04
C PRO A 40 51.06 2.09 13.18
N PRO A 41 52.27 2.71 13.05
CA PRO A 41 52.74 3.31 11.80
C PRO A 41 54.03 2.68 11.21
N SER A 42 54.43 3.23 10.05
CA SER A 42 55.80 3.37 9.50
C SER A 42 56.20 2.46 8.34
N GLY A 43 56.64 3.09 7.25
CA GLY A 43 57.79 2.61 6.51
C GLY A 43 57.77 2.82 4.99
N ALA A 44 58.64 3.73 4.56
CA ALA A 44 59.33 3.78 3.27
C ALA A 44 58.71 4.56 2.09
N THR A 45 59.65 5.10 1.33
CA THR A 45 59.68 6.36 0.59
C THR A 45 59.53 6.18 -0.92
N HIS A 46 59.14 7.28 -1.60
CA HIS A 46 59.71 7.85 -2.83
C HIS A 46 58.70 8.21 -3.94
N THR A 47 58.98 9.40 -4.51
CA THR A 47 58.64 9.90 -5.86
C THR A 47 57.50 10.92 -5.94
N THR A 48 57.91 12.18 -6.05
CA THR A 48 57.12 13.35 -6.44
C THR A 48 56.76 13.28 -7.93
N ALA A 49 55.48 13.40 -8.26
CA ALA A 49 54.99 13.77 -9.59
C ALA A 49 53.82 14.78 -9.44
N PRO A 50 53.67 15.76 -10.35
CA PRO A 50 52.78 16.91 -10.17
C PRO A 50 51.28 16.59 -10.40
N ALA A 51 50.41 17.25 -9.64
CA ALA A 51 48.94 17.11 -9.61
C ALA A 51 48.24 17.63 -10.89
N PRO A 52 47.01 17.15 -11.20
CA PRO A 52 45.77 17.88 -10.78
C PRO A 52 44.52 16.96 -10.65
N PRO A 53 43.28 17.48 -10.47
CA PRO A 53 42.78 18.48 -9.53
C PRO A 53 41.85 17.87 -8.45
N THR A 54 41.49 18.69 -7.48
CA THR A 54 40.55 18.48 -6.37
C THR A 54 39.22 17.83 -6.79
N PRO A 55 38.67 16.83 -6.07
CA PRO A 55 37.25 16.51 -6.16
C PRO A 55 36.47 17.67 -5.52
N ALA A 56 35.71 18.41 -6.31
CA ALA A 56 34.70 19.30 -5.76
C ALA A 56 33.69 18.46 -4.96
N PRO A 57 33.26 18.86 -3.74
CA PRO A 57 32.11 18.25 -3.12
C PRO A 57 30.89 18.51 -4.01
N GLN A 58 30.35 17.45 -4.60
CA GLN A 58 29.05 17.51 -5.25
C GLN A 58 28.01 17.86 -4.19
N THR A 59 27.51 19.08 -4.25
CA THR A 59 26.33 19.50 -3.49
C THR A 59 25.17 18.59 -3.90
N PRO A 60 24.41 17.99 -2.96
CA PRO A 60 23.19 17.31 -3.32
C PRO A 60 22.28 18.24 -4.13
N ALA A 61 21.90 17.76 -5.30
CA ALA A 61 20.99 18.42 -6.21
C ALA A 61 19.64 18.69 -5.53
N ALA A 62 19.12 19.89 -5.80
CA ALA A 62 17.74 20.33 -5.74
C ALA A 62 16.83 19.65 -4.71
N THR A 63 16.47 20.38 -3.66
CA THR A 63 15.14 20.27 -3.06
C THR A 63 14.09 20.29 -4.17
N PRO A 64 13.21 19.28 -4.31
CA PRO A 64 12.01 19.48 -5.10
C PRO A 64 11.23 20.59 -4.41
N SER A 65 11.10 21.71 -5.12
CA SER A 65 10.09 22.71 -4.79
C SER A 65 8.78 21.94 -4.78
N ALA A 66 8.23 21.71 -3.58
CA ALA A 66 6.87 21.25 -3.42
C ALA A 66 5.99 22.39 -3.92
N GLU A 67 5.80 22.43 -5.23
CA GLU A 67 4.71 23.17 -5.82
C GLU A 67 3.46 22.58 -5.18
N ALA A 68 2.85 23.36 -4.28
CA ALA A 68 1.61 22.98 -3.63
C ALA A 68 0.58 22.79 -4.75
N ALA A 69 0.37 21.53 -5.13
CA ALA A 69 -0.67 21.17 -6.07
C ALA A 69 -1.99 21.77 -5.56
N PRO A 70 -2.84 22.28 -6.46
CA PRO A 70 -4.17 22.74 -6.07
C PRO A 70 -4.87 21.64 -5.27
N LEU A 71 -5.36 21.97 -4.07
CA LEU A 71 -6.18 21.07 -3.26
C LEU A 71 -7.34 20.59 -4.14
N ALA A 72 -7.42 19.27 -4.33
CA ALA A 72 -8.56 18.66 -5.00
C ALA A 72 -9.84 19.06 -4.26
N PRO A 73 -10.96 19.25 -4.97
CA PRO A 73 -12.24 19.49 -4.32
C PRO A 73 -12.55 18.34 -3.36
N PRO A 74 -13.26 18.62 -2.24
CA PRO A 74 -13.63 17.57 -1.30
C PRO A 74 -14.48 16.50 -2.01
N PRO A 75 -14.39 15.22 -1.60
CA PRO A 75 -15.16 14.15 -2.21
C PRO A 75 -16.63 14.51 -2.22
N ALA A 76 -17.26 14.43 -3.40
CA ALA A 76 -18.65 14.78 -3.58
C ALA A 76 -19.54 13.92 -2.65
N SER A 77 -20.16 14.56 -1.66
CA SER A 77 -21.14 13.91 -0.81
C SER A 77 -22.44 13.80 -1.61
N THR A 78 -22.79 12.59 -2.05
CA THR A 78 -24.12 12.35 -2.62
C THR A 78 -25.18 12.62 -1.54
N PRO A 79 -26.35 13.22 -1.87
CA PRO A 79 -27.42 13.41 -0.90
C PRO A 79 -27.92 12.07 -0.39
N VAL A 80 -27.48 11.66 0.80
CA VAL A 80 -27.91 10.40 1.42
C VAL A 80 -29.22 10.64 2.13
N THR A 81 -30.31 10.09 1.59
CA THR A 81 -31.52 9.86 2.39
C THR A 81 -31.14 8.84 3.46
N PRO A 82 -31.38 9.09 4.76
CA PRO A 82 -30.93 8.20 5.82
C PRO A 82 -31.49 6.78 5.57
N PRO A 83 -30.64 5.76 5.52
CA PRO A 83 -31.09 4.42 5.20
C PRO A 83 -31.99 3.90 6.33
N THR A 84 -33.07 3.21 5.97
CA THR A 84 -34.04 2.64 6.92
C THR A 84 -33.42 1.53 7.79
N ARG A 85 -32.23 1.05 7.44
CA ARG A 85 -31.47 -0.01 8.12
C ARG A 85 -29.97 0.33 8.10
N PRO A 86 -29.18 -0.11 9.10
CA PRO A 86 -27.73 -0.06 9.03
C PRO A 86 -27.19 -0.72 7.74
N PRO A 87 -26.14 -0.14 7.11
CA PRO A 87 -25.55 -0.72 5.92
C PRO A 87 -24.91 -2.07 6.24
N SER A 88 -24.99 -2.98 5.28
CA SER A 88 -24.26 -4.25 5.31
C SER A 88 -22.77 -4.02 5.03
N VAL A 89 -21.92 -4.93 5.51
CA VAL A 89 -20.47 -4.94 5.22
C VAL A 89 -20.17 -4.77 3.73
N ARG A 90 -20.93 -5.46 2.86
CA ARG A 90 -20.75 -5.38 1.41
C ARG A 90 -21.09 -4.02 0.83
N GLU A 91 -22.13 -3.36 1.34
CA GLU A 91 -22.49 -2.00 0.90
C GLU A 91 -21.43 -0.98 1.28
N VAL A 92 -20.81 -1.13 2.47
CA VAL A 92 -19.72 -0.26 2.91
C VAL A 92 -18.45 -0.50 2.08
N ILE A 93 -18.12 -1.75 1.74
CA ILE A 93 -16.99 -2.04 0.85
C ILE A 93 -17.20 -1.42 -0.54
N ALA A 94 -18.38 -1.60 -1.13
CA ALA A 94 -18.71 -0.98 -2.40
C ALA A 94 -18.74 0.56 -2.36
N GLU A 95 -18.91 1.16 -1.17
CA GLU A 95 -18.75 2.60 -0.98
C GLU A 95 -17.27 3.01 -0.97
N ILE A 96 -16.40 2.22 -0.32
CA ILE A 96 -14.96 2.43 -0.32
C ILE A 96 -14.40 2.34 -1.75
N ASP A 97 -14.78 1.33 -2.52
CA ASP A 97 -14.35 1.18 -3.93
C ASP A 97 -14.70 2.42 -4.76
N ARG A 98 -15.97 2.88 -4.68
CA ARG A 98 -16.41 4.09 -5.38
C ARG A 98 -15.64 5.34 -4.95
N LEU A 99 -15.27 5.43 -3.67
CA LEU A 99 -14.48 6.55 -3.17
C LEU A 99 -13.05 6.52 -3.72
N ILE A 100 -12.46 5.33 -3.85
CA ILE A 100 -11.13 5.17 -4.47
C ILE A 100 -11.19 5.55 -5.95
N ASP A 101 -12.15 5.00 -6.70
CA ASP A 101 -12.35 5.28 -8.12
C ASP A 101 -12.51 6.78 -8.38
N ASN A 102 -13.37 7.46 -7.62
CA ASN A 102 -13.59 8.90 -7.73
C ASN A 102 -12.32 9.68 -7.39
N GLY A 103 -11.60 9.29 -6.33
CA GLY A 103 -10.37 9.96 -5.92
C GLY A 103 -9.26 9.84 -6.97
N VAL A 104 -9.16 8.68 -7.64
CA VAL A 104 -8.23 8.50 -8.76
C VAL A 104 -8.66 9.34 -9.96
N ALA A 105 -9.94 9.34 -10.31
CA ALA A 105 -10.48 10.10 -11.43
C ALA A 105 -10.31 11.62 -11.25
N GLU A 106 -10.42 12.12 -10.01
CA GLU A 106 -10.24 13.52 -9.65
C GLU A 106 -8.76 13.91 -9.44
N GLY A 107 -7.84 12.95 -9.48
CA GLY A 107 -6.41 13.16 -9.20
C GLY A 107 -6.07 13.40 -7.73
N ALA A 108 -7.05 13.24 -6.83
CA ALA A 108 -6.87 13.33 -5.38
C ALA A 108 -6.17 12.09 -4.80
N ILE A 109 -6.20 10.97 -5.51
CA ILE A 109 -5.46 9.74 -5.21
C ILE A 109 -4.54 9.47 -6.40
N ARG A 110 -3.22 9.36 -6.15
CA ARG A 110 -2.28 8.94 -7.20
C ARG A 110 -2.66 7.54 -7.70
N SER A 111 -2.58 7.32 -9.01
CA SER A 111 -3.03 6.06 -9.63
C SER A 111 -2.38 4.79 -9.04
N ASP A 112 -1.10 4.84 -8.66
CA ASP A 112 -0.40 3.73 -7.99
C ASP A 112 -0.94 3.47 -6.56
N ALA A 113 -1.27 4.53 -5.82
CA ALA A 113 -1.91 4.40 -4.51
C ALA A 113 -3.36 3.88 -4.64
N GLY A 114 -4.11 4.32 -5.65
CA GLY A 114 -5.45 3.81 -5.95
C GLY A 114 -5.42 2.30 -6.21
N GLN A 115 -4.52 1.84 -7.09
CA GLN A 115 -4.35 0.43 -7.39
C GLN A 115 -3.95 -0.41 -6.16
N ASP A 116 -3.09 0.13 -5.29
CA ASP A 116 -2.73 -0.53 -4.01
C ASP A 116 -3.94 -0.68 -3.09
N LEU A 117 -4.77 0.37 -2.98
CA LEU A 117 -6.01 0.33 -2.19
C LEU A 117 -7.03 -0.66 -2.76
N ASP A 118 -7.26 -0.66 -4.08
CA ASP A 118 -8.19 -1.59 -4.74
C ASP A 118 -7.78 -3.05 -4.48
N ASN A 119 -6.49 -3.34 -4.55
CA ASN A 119 -5.97 -4.68 -4.25
C ASN A 119 -6.25 -5.09 -2.79
N LEU A 120 -6.14 -4.16 -1.86
CA LEU A 120 -6.41 -4.42 -0.44
C LEU A 120 -7.91 -4.63 -0.20
N VAL A 121 -8.77 -3.82 -0.80
CA VAL A 121 -10.22 -3.95 -0.68
C VAL A 121 -10.70 -5.26 -1.32
N HIS A 122 -10.19 -5.60 -2.50
CA HIS A 122 -10.50 -6.89 -3.15
C HIS A 122 -10.06 -8.10 -2.30
N SER A 123 -8.94 -7.98 -1.57
CA SER A 123 -8.50 -8.99 -0.61
C SER A 123 -9.49 -9.14 0.56
N LEU A 124 -10.08 -8.03 1.05
CA LEU A 124 -11.14 -8.08 2.06
C LEU A 124 -12.40 -8.77 1.52
N GLU A 125 -12.84 -8.42 0.32
CA GLU A 125 -14.00 -9.05 -0.33
C GLU A 125 -13.82 -10.56 -0.49
N THR A 126 -12.63 -10.97 -0.95
CA THR A 126 -12.29 -12.38 -1.13
C THR A 126 -12.37 -13.13 0.19
N LYS A 127 -11.86 -12.54 1.29
CA LYS A 127 -11.97 -13.13 2.63
C LYS A 127 -13.44 -13.27 3.05
N LEU A 128 -14.25 -12.24 2.87
CA LEU A 128 -15.69 -12.25 3.17
C LEU A 128 -16.47 -13.30 2.36
N ALA A 129 -16.04 -13.60 1.13
CA ALA A 129 -16.67 -14.63 0.32
C ALA A 129 -16.48 -16.05 0.88
N THR A 130 -15.43 -16.27 1.69
CA THR A 130 -15.13 -17.60 2.28
C THR A 130 -15.91 -17.92 3.55
N GLY A 131 -16.58 -16.94 4.16
CA GLY A 131 -17.38 -17.10 5.36
C GLY A 131 -17.32 -15.88 6.28
N PRO A 132 -17.83 -15.98 7.52
CA PRO A 132 -17.67 -14.94 8.53
C PRO A 132 -16.18 -14.69 8.81
N VAL A 133 -15.75 -13.43 8.78
CA VAL A 133 -14.36 -13.01 9.02
C VAL A 133 -14.36 -11.88 10.04
N ASP A 134 -13.45 -11.95 11.01
CA ASP A 134 -13.15 -10.80 11.87
C ASP A 134 -12.44 -9.71 11.05
N LEU A 135 -13.13 -8.59 10.85
CA LEU A 135 -12.63 -7.46 10.06
C LEU A 135 -11.78 -6.48 10.88
N THR A 136 -11.68 -6.64 12.20
CA THR A 136 -10.98 -5.69 13.08
C THR A 136 -9.53 -5.47 12.67
N GLY A 137 -8.77 -6.55 12.53
CA GLY A 137 -7.36 -6.51 12.12
C GLY A 137 -7.17 -5.96 10.70
N PRO A 138 -7.85 -6.54 9.68
CA PRO A 138 -7.73 -6.08 8.31
C PRO A 138 -8.14 -4.61 8.09
N VAL A 139 -9.19 -4.14 8.78
CA VAL A 139 -9.61 -2.73 8.71
C VAL A 139 -8.57 -1.82 9.37
N ALA A 140 -8.00 -2.21 10.51
CA ALA A 140 -6.94 -1.43 11.17
C ALA A 140 -5.68 -1.30 10.30
N GLU A 141 -5.31 -2.37 9.59
CA GLU A 141 -4.20 -2.34 8.62
C GLU A 141 -4.49 -1.36 7.48
N LEU A 142 -5.71 -1.42 6.91
CA LEU A 142 -6.10 -0.53 5.81
C LEU A 142 -6.13 0.95 6.25
N ARG A 143 -6.64 1.26 7.45
CA ARG A 143 -6.60 2.62 8.03
C ARG A 143 -5.17 3.12 8.19
N THR A 144 -4.26 2.24 8.64
CA THR A 144 -2.84 2.58 8.77
C THR A 144 -2.23 2.93 7.41
N LYS A 145 -2.51 2.14 6.37
CA LYS A 145 -2.03 2.40 5.01
C LYS A 145 -2.57 3.71 4.45
N VAL A 146 -3.88 3.97 4.59
CA VAL A 146 -4.48 5.25 4.18
C VAL A 146 -3.79 6.43 4.86
N ALA A 147 -3.57 6.36 6.17
CA ALA A 147 -2.88 7.42 6.91
C ALA A 147 -1.44 7.64 6.40
N GLN A 148 -0.70 6.57 6.10
CA GLN A 148 0.64 6.70 5.50
C GLN A 148 0.58 7.36 4.12
N ARG A 149 -0.37 6.96 3.27
CA ARG A 149 -0.53 7.54 1.93
C ARG A 149 -0.86 9.04 1.95
N VAL A 150 -1.63 9.48 2.94
CA VAL A 150 -1.89 10.91 3.19
C VAL A 150 -0.61 11.64 3.60
N LEU A 151 0.19 11.06 4.49
CA LEU A 151 1.47 11.64 4.92
C LEU A 151 2.48 11.73 3.77
N GLU A 152 2.48 10.73 2.88
CA GLU A 152 3.30 10.69 1.66
C GLU A 152 2.80 11.65 0.56
N GLY A 153 1.62 12.26 0.73
CA GLY A 153 0.98 13.13 -0.28
C GLY A 153 0.44 12.38 -1.50
N SER A 154 0.33 11.05 -1.42
CA SER A 154 -0.24 10.21 -2.47
C SER A 154 -1.77 10.13 -2.44
N ILE A 155 -2.38 10.56 -1.32
CA ILE A 155 -3.81 10.75 -1.14
C ILE A 155 -3.99 12.14 -0.53
N ASP A 156 -4.88 12.95 -1.12
CA ASP A 156 -5.28 14.22 -0.53
C ASP A 156 -5.95 13.99 0.84
N ARG A 157 -5.74 14.92 1.78
CA ARG A 157 -6.25 14.81 3.15
C ARG A 157 -7.78 14.61 3.19
N ALA A 158 -8.54 15.32 2.36
CA ALA A 158 -10.00 15.22 2.37
C ALA A 158 -10.48 13.83 1.95
N TYR A 159 -9.81 13.22 0.96
CA TYR A 159 -10.07 11.85 0.54
C TYR A 159 -9.61 10.83 1.59
N GLY A 160 -8.48 11.08 2.24
CA GLY A 160 -8.00 10.28 3.37
C GLY A 160 -9.00 10.22 4.52
N ASP A 161 -9.58 11.36 4.90
CA ASP A 161 -10.58 11.46 5.96
C ASP A 161 -11.89 10.73 5.57
N ALA A 162 -12.32 10.84 4.31
CA ALA A 162 -13.50 10.13 3.82
C ALA A 162 -13.30 8.60 3.78
N LEU A 163 -12.10 8.14 3.41
CA LEU A 163 -11.71 6.74 3.47
C LEU A 163 -11.70 6.24 4.92
N ASP A 164 -11.09 7.00 5.85
CA ASP A 164 -11.04 6.64 7.27
C ASP A 164 -12.45 6.51 7.88
N ALA A 165 -13.34 7.45 7.57
CA ALA A 165 -14.74 7.41 8.02
C ALA A 165 -15.49 6.18 7.48
N SER A 166 -15.27 5.83 6.21
CA SER A 166 -15.87 4.64 5.59
C SER A 166 -15.33 3.34 6.21
N LEU A 167 -14.02 3.29 6.50
CA LEU A 167 -13.38 2.17 7.20
C LEU A 167 -13.88 2.03 8.65
N ALA A 168 -14.14 3.13 9.35
CA ALA A 168 -14.76 3.10 10.67
C ALA A 168 -16.19 2.55 10.61
N ARG A 169 -16.97 2.87 9.56
CA ARG A 169 -18.27 2.24 9.32
C ARG A 169 -18.14 0.75 9.02
N LEU A 170 -17.12 0.36 8.26
CA LEU A 170 -16.87 -1.05 7.95
C LEU A 170 -16.59 -1.87 9.22
N ALA A 171 -15.81 -1.32 10.15
CA ALA A 171 -15.52 -1.96 11.43
C ALA A 171 -16.75 -2.14 12.33
N THR A 172 -17.77 -1.28 12.20
CA THR A 172 -19.00 -1.36 13.01
C THR A 172 -20.12 -2.16 12.33
N ALA A 173 -20.00 -2.43 11.03
CA ALA A 173 -20.92 -3.27 10.27
C ALA A 173 -20.59 -4.78 10.34
N ALA A 174 -19.39 -5.13 10.79
CA ALA A 174 -18.83 -6.48 10.88
C ALA A 174 -19.44 -7.33 12.00
#